data_AF-A0A3G8ZIN1-F1
#
_entry.id   AF-A0A3G8ZIN1-F1
#
_cell.length_a   1.000
_cell.length_b   1.000
_cell.length_c   1.000
_cell.angle_alpha   90.00
_cell.angle_beta   90.00
_cell.angle_gamma   90.00
#
_symmetry.space_group_name_H-M   'P 1'
#
loop_
_entity.id
_entity.type
_entity.pdbx_description
1 polymer ?
#
loop_
_entity_poly.entity_id
_entity_poly.type
_entity_poly.pdbx_seq_one_letter_code
_entity_poly.pdbx_strand_id
1 'polypeptide(L)'
;MLITTRKILPFLGVAALTAFLVSLDFLAPGAGWWSSHPMTAGAASALITFIALGLLLEGALKQREAAKLAPILTVAYRSLAQYANDAGRVLLAPLNGPDLFGLGIPGFDRNEVDRIRARLRNNGISPTFNEATGSWKLQNRALLKTTLEKLLVDPAYIQELFRDVATMRRSLQEATAKWAPVMLTSNSTSHDLGDLRQLTNAMELLQEHIRKSRAVGSSTENWVHDPDWLAGVSQQFWSTVACYEQMRDRFGDLAALPSDAIVNRRSG
;
A
#
# COMPACT_ATOMS: atom_id res chain seq x y z
N MET A 1 -15.76 14.60 -13.84
CA MET A 1 -16.52 14.83 -12.60
C MET A 1 -17.75 13.91 -12.62
N LEU A 2 -17.56 12.62 -12.34
CA LEU A 2 -18.64 11.63 -12.29
C LEU A 2 -19.33 11.77 -10.94
N ILE A 3 -20.52 12.35 -10.92
CA ILE A 3 -21.42 12.29 -9.77
C ILE A 3 -21.90 10.83 -9.68
N THR A 4 -21.07 10.02 -9.03
CA THR A 4 -21.43 8.87 -8.18
C THR A 4 -22.90 8.46 -8.21
N THR A 5 -23.23 7.52 -9.09
CA THR A 5 -24.48 6.73 -9.07
C THR A 5 -24.73 6.06 -7.71
N ARG A 6 -23.67 5.78 -6.93
CA ARG A 6 -23.77 5.28 -5.54
C ARG A 6 -24.39 6.27 -4.53
N LYS A 7 -24.35 7.59 -4.78
CA LYS A 7 -24.92 8.60 -3.85
C LYS A 7 -26.45 8.68 -3.91
N ILE A 8 -27.06 8.18 -4.98
CA ILE A 8 -28.49 8.36 -5.26
C ILE A 8 -29.28 7.08 -4.90
N LEU A 9 -28.62 5.92 -4.80
CA LEU A 9 -29.26 4.63 -4.60
C LEU A 9 -30.18 4.52 -3.35
N PRO A 10 -29.79 5.00 -2.14
CA PRO A 10 -30.69 4.96 -0.99
C PRO A 10 -31.86 5.94 -1.13
N PHE A 11 -31.64 7.09 -1.77
CA PHE A 11 -32.69 8.08 -2.04
C PHE A 11 -33.69 7.59 -3.09
N LEU A 12 -33.23 6.87 -4.12
CA LEU A 12 -34.08 6.22 -5.12
C LEU A 12 -34.86 5.05 -4.54
N GLY A 13 -34.26 4.24 -3.64
CA GLY A 13 -34.97 3.16 -2.95
C GLY A 13 -36.10 3.68 -2.06
N VAL A 14 -35.85 4.77 -1.32
CA VAL A 14 -36.86 5.45 -0.51
C VAL A 14 -37.95 6.07 -1.40
N ALA A 15 -37.56 6.76 -2.48
CA ALA A 15 -38.50 7.35 -3.44
C ALA A 15 -39.33 6.30 -4.19
N ALA A 16 -38.75 5.14 -4.52
CA ALA A 16 -39.45 4.03 -5.15
C ALA A 16 -40.40 3.34 -4.17
N LEU A 17 -40.02 3.20 -2.89
CA LEU A 17 -40.88 2.67 -1.84
C LEU A 17 -42.08 3.60 -1.61
N THR A 18 -41.85 4.92 -1.50
CA THR A 18 -42.96 5.88 -1.36
C THR A 18 -43.81 5.97 -2.62
N ALA A 19 -43.21 5.95 -3.82
CA ALA A 19 -43.97 5.92 -5.07
C ALA A 19 -44.78 4.62 -5.24
N PHE A 20 -44.25 3.47 -4.84
CA PHE A 20 -44.95 2.19 -4.84
C PHE A 20 -46.15 2.21 -3.89
N LEU A 21 -45.99 2.80 -2.70
CA LEU A 21 -47.07 2.89 -1.72
C LEU A 21 -48.15 3.89 -2.12
N VAL A 22 -47.78 5.01 -2.73
CA VAL A 22 -48.73 5.96 -3.32
C VAL A 22 -49.48 5.33 -4.49
N SER A 23 -48.83 4.50 -5.31
CA SER A 23 -49.46 3.86 -6.46
C SER A 23 -50.37 2.67 -6.10
N LEU A 24 -50.23 2.07 -4.92
CA LEU A 24 -51.17 1.06 -4.41
C LEU A 24 -52.60 1.60 -4.25
N ASP A 25 -52.79 2.91 -4.10
CA ASP A 25 -54.11 3.56 -4.01
C ASP A 25 -54.77 3.77 -5.39
N PHE A 26 -54.00 3.68 -6.48
CA PHE A 26 -54.47 3.97 -7.84
C PHE A 26 -54.69 2.72 -8.72
N LEU A 27 -54.33 1.52 -8.25
CA LEU A 27 -54.25 0.32 -9.11
C LEU A 27 -55.40 -0.70 -8.95
N ALA A 28 -56.30 -0.57 -7.97
CA ALA A 28 -57.41 -1.52 -7.78
C ALA A 28 -58.80 -0.84 -7.75
N PRO A 29 -59.81 -1.36 -8.46
CA PRO A 29 -61.17 -0.85 -8.38
C PRO A 29 -61.78 -1.23 -7.01
N GLY A 30 -61.81 -0.24 -6.11
CA GLY A 30 -62.17 -0.37 -4.69
C GLY A 30 -61.42 0.62 -3.79
N ALA A 31 -61.04 1.78 -4.34
CA ALA A 31 -60.09 2.78 -3.83
C ALA A 31 -60.58 3.57 -2.59
N GLY A 32 -61.24 2.89 -1.66
CA GLY A 32 -61.71 3.44 -0.40
C GLY A 32 -61.13 2.75 0.82
N TRP A 33 -60.36 1.66 0.70
CA TRP A 33 -59.93 0.87 1.86
C TRP A 33 -59.11 1.69 2.87
N TRP A 34 -58.18 2.52 2.40
CA TRP A 34 -57.42 3.43 3.25
C TRP A 34 -58.29 4.53 3.85
N SER A 35 -59.24 5.05 3.06
CA SER A 35 -60.23 6.03 3.55
C SER A 35 -61.21 5.44 4.58
N SER A 36 -61.50 4.14 4.50
CA SER A 36 -62.39 3.42 5.42
C SER A 36 -61.66 2.88 6.65
N HIS A 37 -60.33 2.82 6.62
CA HIS A 37 -59.47 2.41 7.76
C HIS A 37 -58.40 3.46 8.05
N PRO A 38 -58.80 4.70 8.42
CA PRO A 38 -57.88 5.83 8.54
C PRO A 38 -56.80 5.62 9.62
N MET A 39 -57.10 4.87 10.67
CA MET A 39 -56.12 4.52 11.70
C MET A 39 -55.04 3.57 11.18
N THR A 40 -55.41 2.54 10.40
CA THR A 40 -54.46 1.62 9.78
C THR A 40 -53.64 2.31 8.69
N ALA A 41 -54.26 3.21 7.93
CA ALA A 41 -53.61 4.12 6.98
C ALA A 41 -52.54 4.99 7.63
N GLY A 42 -52.91 5.67 8.71
CA GLY A 42 -51.98 6.47 9.50
C GLY A 42 -50.84 5.62 10.05
N ALA A 43 -51.13 4.45 10.62
CA ALA A 43 -50.13 3.56 11.21
C ALA A 43 -49.12 3.02 10.18
N ALA A 44 -49.60 2.54 9.03
CA ALA A 44 -48.73 2.04 7.96
C ALA A 44 -47.87 3.17 7.38
N SER A 45 -48.47 4.33 7.10
CA SER A 45 -47.78 5.50 6.57
C SER A 45 -46.71 6.01 7.55
N ALA A 46 -47.02 6.05 8.85
CA ALA A 46 -46.07 6.43 9.89
C ALA A 46 -44.91 5.44 9.98
N LEU A 47 -45.17 4.13 9.94
CA LEU A 47 -44.13 3.09 9.97
C LEU A 47 -43.19 3.21 8.77
N ILE A 48 -43.74 3.35 7.57
CA ILE A 48 -42.96 3.51 6.33
C ILE A 48 -42.14 4.79 6.39
N THR A 49 -42.74 5.91 6.79
CA THR A 49 -42.05 7.19 6.91
C THR A 49 -40.93 7.11 7.92
N PHE A 50 -41.14 6.42 9.04
CA PHE A 50 -40.12 6.17 10.05
C PHE A 50 -38.96 5.34 9.50
N ILE A 51 -39.23 4.25 8.79
CA ILE A 51 -38.20 3.41 8.14
C ILE A 51 -37.43 4.23 7.09
N ALA A 52 -38.14 4.98 6.23
CA ALA A 52 -37.54 5.83 5.21
C ALA A 52 -36.63 6.90 5.83
N LEU A 53 -37.11 7.58 6.87
CA LEU A 53 -36.32 8.59 7.58
C LEU A 53 -35.11 7.96 8.27
N GLY A 54 -35.25 6.76 8.84
CA GLY A 54 -34.16 5.98 9.43
C GLY A 54 -33.07 5.66 8.41
N LEU A 55 -33.44 5.16 7.22
CA LEU A 55 -32.50 4.86 6.14
C LEU A 55 -31.82 6.11 5.58
N LEU A 56 -32.55 7.22 5.45
CA LEU A 56 -31.99 8.50 5.03
C LEU A 56 -31.00 9.05 6.06
N LEU A 57 -31.35 8.98 7.35
CA LEU A 57 -30.49 9.41 8.44
C LEU A 57 -29.21 8.57 8.50
N GLU A 58 -29.34 7.24 8.43
CA GLU A 58 -28.21 6.31 8.41
C GLU A 58 -27.30 6.58 7.20
N GLY A 59 -27.89 6.77 6.01
CA GLY A 59 -27.15 7.12 4.80
C GLY A 59 -26.40 8.46 4.94
N ALA A 60 -27.06 9.49 5.49
CA ALA A 60 -26.46 10.79 5.71
C ALA A 60 -25.32 10.75 6.75
N LEU A 61 -25.48 9.97 7.83
CA LEU A 61 -24.44 9.76 8.84
C LEU A 61 -23.24 9.03 8.23
N LYS A 62 -23.45 7.92 7.52
CA LYS A 62 -22.38 7.19 6.81
C LYS A 62 -21.65 8.08 5.80
N GLN A 63 -22.37 8.93 5.08
CA GLN A 63 -21.76 9.86 4.12
C GLN A 63 -20.91 10.93 4.81
N ARG A 64 -21.38 11.48 5.94
CA ARG A 64 -20.61 12.44 6.74
C ARG A 64 -19.35 11.80 7.33
N GLU A 65 -19.45 10.58 7.84
CA GLU A 65 -18.31 9.81 8.34
C GLU A 65 -17.29 9.53 7.22
N ALA A 66 -17.75 9.05 6.07
CA ALA A 66 -16.88 8.80 4.92
C ALA A 66 -16.16 10.07 4.45
N ALA A 67 -16.85 11.22 4.43
CA ALA A 67 -16.25 12.51 4.06
C ALA A 67 -15.18 12.96 5.07
N LYS A 68 -15.37 12.70 6.37
CA LYS A 68 -14.37 12.98 7.41
C LYS A 68 -13.18 12.02 7.36
N LEU A 69 -13.42 10.74 7.07
CA LEU A 69 -12.38 9.71 7.00
C LEU A 69 -11.51 9.82 5.74
N ALA A 70 -12.09 10.23 4.61
CA ALA A 70 -11.37 10.34 3.33
C ALA A 70 -10.02 11.10 3.40
N PRO A 71 -9.93 12.32 3.96
CA PRO A 71 -8.65 13.02 4.06
C PRO A 71 -7.66 12.31 4.99
N ILE A 72 -8.13 11.71 6.09
CA ILE A 72 -7.28 10.98 7.04
C ILE A 72 -6.69 9.73 6.36
N LEU A 73 -7.52 8.96 5.67
CA LEU A 73 -7.10 7.79 4.89
C LEU A 73 -6.13 8.19 3.79
N THR A 74 -6.34 9.33 3.13
CA THR A 74 -5.39 9.85 2.12
C THR A 74 -4.02 10.09 2.73
N VAL A 75 -3.94 10.73 3.91
CA VAL A 75 -2.67 10.94 4.61
C VAL A 75 -2.04 9.61 5.04
N ALA A 76 -2.84 8.67 5.52
CA ALA A 76 -2.38 7.33 5.88
C ALA A 76 -1.76 6.61 4.68
N TYR A 77 -2.47 6.53 3.55
CA TYR A 77 -1.96 5.88 2.34
C TYR A 77 -0.73 6.58 1.77
N ARG A 78 -0.65 7.91 1.83
CA ARG A 78 0.57 8.64 1.43
C ARG A 78 1.77 8.25 2.28
N SER A 79 1.59 8.23 3.60
CA SER A 79 2.63 7.82 4.54
C SER A 79 3.06 6.38 4.30
N LEU A 80 2.11 5.45 4.16
CA LEU A 80 2.38 4.03 3.93
C LEU A 80 3.06 3.78 2.58
N ALA A 81 2.62 4.47 1.52
CA ALA A 81 3.26 4.44 0.20
C ALA A 81 4.71 4.93 0.29
N GLN A 82 4.97 6.00 1.06
CA GLN A 82 6.31 6.53 1.26
C GLN A 82 7.21 5.52 2.00
N TYR A 83 6.75 4.93 3.10
CA TYR A 83 7.53 3.91 3.81
C TYR A 83 7.81 2.67 2.95
N ALA A 84 6.83 2.22 2.15
CA ALA A 84 7.04 1.14 1.19
C ALA A 84 8.08 1.54 0.14
N ASN A 85 8.00 2.76 -0.38
CA ASN A 85 8.95 3.31 -1.35
C ASN A 85 10.37 3.39 -0.81
N ASP A 86 10.54 3.93 0.39
CA ASP A 86 11.84 4.07 1.01
C ASP A 86 12.45 2.69 1.30
N ALA A 87 11.67 1.72 1.78
CA ALA A 87 12.14 0.34 1.95
C ALA A 87 12.68 -0.27 0.64
N GLY A 88 11.96 -0.10 -0.48
CA GLY A 88 12.43 -0.57 -1.78
C GLY A 88 13.70 0.15 -2.26
N ARG A 89 13.79 1.47 -2.05
CA ARG A 89 14.96 2.28 -2.41
C ARG A 89 16.20 1.86 -1.62
N VAL A 90 16.05 1.62 -0.32
CA VAL A 90 17.13 1.13 0.54
C VAL A 90 17.63 -0.23 0.07
N LEU A 91 16.73 -1.16 -0.29
CA LEU A 91 17.13 -2.49 -0.76
C LEU A 91 17.85 -2.45 -2.12
N LEU A 92 17.40 -1.58 -3.03
CA LEU A 92 17.94 -1.51 -4.39
C LEU A 92 19.18 -0.62 -4.51
N ALA A 93 19.35 0.37 -3.63
CA ALA A 93 20.46 1.33 -3.71
C ALA A 93 21.85 0.69 -3.74
N PRO A 94 22.15 -0.35 -2.96
CA PRO A 94 23.44 -1.03 -3.04
C PRO A 94 23.74 -1.63 -4.42
N LEU A 95 22.73 -1.87 -5.27
CA LEU A 95 22.89 -2.52 -6.57
C LEU A 95 23.18 -1.55 -7.72
N ASN A 96 22.79 -0.28 -7.59
CA ASN A 96 22.88 0.72 -8.66
C ASN A 96 23.57 2.04 -8.25
N GLY A 97 23.85 2.24 -6.96
CA GLY A 97 24.59 3.36 -6.40
C GLY A 97 23.92 4.75 -6.53
N PRO A 98 22.63 4.90 -6.21
CA PRO A 98 21.93 6.18 -6.28
C PRO A 98 22.39 7.09 -5.15
N ASP A 99 22.33 8.40 -5.37
CA ASP A 99 22.53 9.39 -4.32
C ASP A 99 21.26 9.51 -3.45
N LEU A 100 21.07 8.56 -2.52
CA LEU A 100 19.91 8.57 -1.61
C LEU A 100 19.87 9.83 -0.72
N PHE A 101 21.01 10.39 -0.37
CA PHE A 101 21.11 11.64 0.37
C PHE A 101 20.58 12.81 -0.48
N GLY A 102 21.05 12.95 -1.73
CA GLY A 102 20.55 13.95 -2.67
C GLY A 102 19.07 13.80 -3.01
N LEU A 103 18.54 12.57 -2.95
CA LEU A 103 17.11 12.26 -3.12
C LEU A 103 16.27 12.49 -1.86
N GLY A 104 16.88 12.91 -0.73
CA GLY A 104 16.18 13.22 0.51
C GLY A 104 15.60 11.99 1.23
N ILE A 105 16.18 10.81 1.04
CA ILE A 105 15.73 9.60 1.75
C ILE A 105 16.22 9.65 3.21
N PRO A 106 15.32 9.52 4.20
CA PRO A 106 15.71 9.58 5.60
C PRO A 106 16.72 8.48 5.97
N GLY A 107 17.66 8.81 6.85
CA GLY A 107 18.63 7.86 7.39
C GLY A 107 19.91 7.70 6.57
N PHE A 108 20.01 8.33 5.39
CA PHE A 108 21.24 8.33 4.58
C PHE A 108 22.00 9.64 4.71
N ASP A 109 23.33 9.53 4.79
CA ASP A 109 24.25 10.65 4.66
C ASP A 109 25.14 10.49 3.40
N ARG A 110 25.97 11.50 3.11
CA ARG A 110 26.91 11.44 1.97
C ARG A 110 27.93 10.31 2.10
N ASN A 111 28.36 10.00 3.32
CA ASN A 111 29.35 8.95 3.57
C ASN A 111 28.79 7.56 3.22
N GLU A 112 27.50 7.34 3.46
CA GLU A 112 26.84 6.09 3.08
C GLU A 112 26.73 5.93 1.58
N VAL A 113 26.40 7.00 0.85
CA VAL A 113 26.39 7.01 -0.62
C VAL A 113 27.78 6.69 -1.17
N ASP A 114 28.82 7.31 -0.61
CA ASP A 114 30.21 7.06 -0.99
C ASP A 114 30.64 5.63 -0.67
N ARG A 115 30.23 5.08 0.48
CA ARG A 115 30.46 3.67 0.88
C ARG A 115 29.83 2.71 -0.13
N ILE A 116 28.57 2.93 -0.49
CA ILE A 116 27.86 2.09 -1.46
C ILE A 116 28.57 2.13 -2.83
N ARG A 117 28.88 3.33 -3.33
CA ARG A 117 29.55 3.51 -4.63
C ARG A 117 30.97 2.94 -4.62
N ALA A 118 31.69 3.06 -3.51
CA ALA A 118 33.00 2.45 -3.34
C ALA A 118 32.92 0.92 -3.37
N ARG A 119 31.94 0.31 -2.68
CA ARG A 119 31.73 -1.14 -2.73
C ARG A 119 31.45 -1.62 -4.16
N LEU A 120 30.60 -0.92 -4.90
CA LEU A 120 30.33 -1.23 -6.31
C LEU A 120 31.62 -1.19 -7.15
N ARG A 121 32.41 -0.12 -7.03
CA ARG A 121 33.71 0.01 -7.73
C ARG A 121 34.69 -1.10 -7.36
N ASN A 122 34.80 -1.44 -6.07
CA ASN A 122 35.69 -2.49 -5.58
C ASN A 122 35.29 -3.89 -6.11
N ASN A 123 34.03 -4.06 -6.50
CA ASN A 123 33.51 -5.28 -7.14
C ASN A 123 33.50 -5.19 -8.68
N GLY A 124 34.13 -4.16 -9.26
CA GLY A 124 34.20 -3.94 -10.71
C GLY A 124 32.87 -3.56 -11.34
N ILE A 125 31.98 -2.90 -10.61
CA ILE A 125 30.64 -2.50 -11.04
C ILE A 125 30.55 -0.97 -11.06
N SER A 126 30.17 -0.41 -12.20
CA SER A 126 29.91 1.03 -12.32
C SER A 126 28.49 1.35 -11.81
N PRO A 127 28.31 2.41 -11.01
CA PRO A 127 26.98 2.93 -10.70
C PRO A 127 26.21 3.26 -11.99
N THR A 128 24.95 2.83 -12.07
CA THR A 128 24.12 2.97 -13.29
C THR A 128 22.84 3.76 -13.07
N PHE A 129 22.58 4.21 -11.84
CA PHE A 129 21.37 4.97 -11.54
C PHE A 129 21.39 6.35 -12.19
N ASN A 130 20.28 6.72 -12.83
CA ASN A 130 20.09 8.05 -13.40
C ASN A 130 19.28 8.92 -12.43
N GLU A 131 19.96 9.82 -11.71
CA GLU A 131 19.33 10.70 -10.72
C GLU A 131 18.26 11.62 -11.34
N ALA A 132 18.45 12.06 -12.59
CA ALA A 132 17.54 13.00 -13.27
C ALA A 132 16.15 12.43 -13.53
N THR A 133 16.05 11.10 -13.68
CA THR A 133 14.75 10.42 -13.90
C THR A 133 14.13 9.91 -12.60
N GLY A 134 14.90 9.84 -11.52
CA GLY A 134 14.52 9.19 -10.26
C GLY A 134 14.04 7.73 -10.42
N SER A 135 14.30 7.14 -11.59
CA SER A 135 13.56 5.98 -12.06
C SER A 135 14.28 4.71 -11.64
N TRP A 136 13.69 4.03 -10.65
CA TRP A 136 14.06 2.68 -10.24
C TRP A 136 13.62 1.62 -11.24
N LYS A 137 13.33 2.01 -12.50
CA LYS A 137 12.89 1.10 -13.56
C LYS A 137 13.90 -0.03 -13.68
N LEU A 138 13.47 -1.24 -13.36
CA LEU A 138 14.22 -2.49 -13.46
C LEU A 138 14.53 -2.90 -14.91
N GLN A 139 14.65 -1.94 -15.85
CA GLN A 139 15.06 -2.23 -17.24
C GLN A 139 16.42 -2.95 -17.29
N ASN A 140 17.23 -2.80 -16.24
CA ASN A 140 18.49 -3.50 -16.03
C ASN A 140 18.39 -4.68 -15.03
N ARG A 141 17.22 -5.33 -14.85
CA ARG A 141 17.02 -6.40 -13.85
C ARG A 141 18.06 -7.51 -13.94
N ALA A 142 18.46 -7.90 -15.15
CA ALA A 142 19.51 -8.89 -15.36
C ALA A 142 20.86 -8.42 -14.78
N LEU A 143 21.26 -7.18 -15.08
CA LEU A 143 22.47 -6.57 -14.52
C LEU A 143 22.40 -6.49 -12.99
N LEU A 144 21.26 -6.03 -12.45
CA LEU A 144 21.08 -5.92 -10.99
C LEU A 144 21.13 -7.29 -10.31
N LYS A 145 20.64 -8.35 -10.96
CA LYS A 145 20.74 -9.73 -10.45
C LYS A 145 22.20 -10.18 -10.38
N THR A 146 22.98 -9.95 -11.43
CA THR A 146 24.42 -10.23 -11.43
C THR A 146 25.16 -9.40 -10.38
N THR A 147 24.80 -8.13 -10.21
CA THR A 147 25.37 -7.28 -9.15
C THR A 147 25.05 -7.84 -7.77
N LEU A 148 23.80 -8.22 -7.50
CA LEU A 148 23.40 -8.82 -6.24
C LEU A 148 24.19 -10.11 -5.96
N GLU A 149 24.32 -11.00 -6.93
CA GLU A 149 25.07 -12.26 -6.79
C GLU A 149 26.54 -12.00 -6.43
N LYS A 150 27.18 -11.00 -7.04
CA LYS A 150 28.55 -10.58 -6.68
C LYS A 150 28.62 -10.05 -5.26
N LEU A 151 27.69 -9.17 -4.88
CA LEU A 151 27.68 -8.54 -3.56
C LEU A 151 27.36 -9.55 -2.45
N LEU A 152 26.55 -10.58 -2.72
CA LEU A 152 26.23 -11.65 -1.76
C LEU A 152 27.43 -12.55 -1.41
N VAL A 153 28.59 -12.34 -2.03
CA VAL A 153 29.86 -12.98 -1.65
C VAL A 153 30.67 -12.11 -0.67
N ASP A 154 30.30 -10.84 -0.47
CA ASP A 154 30.91 -9.92 0.49
C ASP A 154 30.21 -10.01 1.88
N PRO A 155 30.87 -10.54 2.93
CA PRO A 155 30.28 -10.61 4.27
C PRO A 155 29.84 -9.26 4.83
N ALA A 156 30.57 -8.18 4.52
CA ALA A 156 30.21 -6.85 5.00
C ALA A 156 28.90 -6.36 4.36
N TYR A 157 28.68 -6.67 3.08
CA TYR A 157 27.40 -6.41 2.43
C TYR A 157 26.27 -7.23 3.04
N ILE A 158 26.48 -8.50 3.35
CA ILE A 158 25.44 -9.36 3.94
C ILE A 158 24.99 -8.81 5.31
N GLN A 159 25.94 -8.38 6.14
CA GLN A 159 25.63 -7.77 7.43
C GLN A 159 24.86 -6.44 7.29
N GLU A 160 25.25 -5.60 6.33
CA GLU A 160 24.55 -4.35 6.01
C GLU A 160 23.14 -4.62 5.49
N LEU A 161 22.98 -5.52 4.52
CA LEU A 161 21.69 -5.93 3.98
C LEU A 161 20.77 -6.47 5.09
N PHE A 162 21.28 -7.30 5.99
CA PHE A 162 20.51 -7.79 7.15
C PHE A 162 19.99 -6.63 8.02
N ARG A 163 20.85 -5.66 8.33
CA ARG A 163 20.51 -4.50 9.16
C ARG A 163 19.49 -3.61 8.47
N ASP A 164 19.66 -3.36 7.18
CA ASP A 164 18.80 -2.50 6.39
C ASP A 164 17.41 -3.11 6.23
N VAL A 165 17.33 -4.41 5.92
CA VAL A 165 16.06 -5.17 5.89
C VAL A 165 15.37 -5.11 7.26
N ALA A 166 16.12 -5.34 8.35
CA ALA A 166 15.55 -5.31 9.70
C ALA A 166 15.00 -3.93 10.07
N THR A 167 15.74 -2.87 9.75
CA THR A 167 15.38 -1.48 10.03
C THR A 167 14.13 -1.09 9.26
N MET A 168 14.12 -1.34 7.95
CA MET A 168 12.99 -1.00 7.09
C MET A 168 11.74 -1.82 7.44
N ARG A 169 11.89 -3.11 7.79
CA ARG A 169 10.78 -3.94 8.28
C ARG A 169 10.17 -3.34 9.54
N ARG A 170 10.99 -2.92 10.50
CA ARG A 170 10.53 -2.29 11.74
C ARG A 170 9.84 -0.96 11.48
N SER A 171 10.40 -0.10 10.63
CA SER A 171 9.77 1.17 10.26
C SER A 171 8.41 0.97 9.57
N LEU A 172 8.27 -0.03 8.71
CA LEU A 172 6.99 -0.39 8.10
C LEU A 172 5.98 -0.90 9.13
N GLN A 173 6.40 -1.73 10.09
CA GLN A 173 5.54 -2.21 11.17
C GLN A 173 5.08 -1.05 12.07
N GLU A 174 5.98 -0.13 12.43
CA GLU A 174 5.66 1.06 13.21
C GLU A 174 4.68 1.99 12.48
N ALA A 175 4.91 2.24 11.18
CA ALA A 175 4.01 3.03 10.34
C ALA A 175 2.63 2.37 10.21
N THR A 176 2.59 1.06 10.00
CA THR A 176 1.34 0.29 9.90
C THR A 176 0.58 0.33 11.23
N ALA A 177 1.26 0.11 12.35
CA ALA A 177 0.67 0.16 13.68
C ALA A 177 0.08 1.54 14.01
N LYS A 178 0.76 2.62 13.59
CA LYS A 178 0.28 4.00 13.75
C LYS A 178 -1.07 4.24 13.06
N TRP A 179 -1.27 3.66 11.88
CA TRP A 179 -2.48 3.87 11.07
C TRP A 179 -3.56 2.81 11.26
N ALA A 180 -3.22 1.64 11.80
CA ALA A 180 -4.13 0.52 11.99
C ALA A 180 -5.43 0.90 12.74
N PRO A 181 -5.43 1.67 13.85
CA PRO A 181 -6.67 2.03 14.53
C PRO A 181 -7.66 2.77 13.62
N VAL A 182 -7.16 3.71 12.80
CA VAL A 182 -7.99 4.47 11.87
C VAL A 182 -8.46 3.60 10.71
N MET A 183 -7.57 2.77 10.15
CA MET A 183 -7.90 1.89 9.03
C MET A 183 -8.84 0.73 9.42
N LEU A 184 -8.89 0.35 10.71
CA LEU A 184 -9.83 -0.64 11.22
C LEU A 184 -11.23 -0.06 11.46
N THR A 185 -11.35 1.26 11.68
CA THR A 185 -12.68 1.90 11.81
C THR A 185 -13.49 1.92 10.52
N SER A 186 -12.85 1.61 9.38
CA SER A 186 -13.51 1.53 8.09
C SER A 186 -13.41 0.11 7.52
N ASN A 187 -14.57 -0.52 7.32
CA ASN A 187 -14.66 -1.86 6.74
C ASN A 187 -14.03 -1.95 5.33
N SER A 188 -13.91 -0.81 4.61
CA SER A 188 -13.32 -0.81 3.26
C SER A 188 -11.80 -0.80 3.25
N THR A 189 -11.13 -0.58 4.40
CA THR A 189 -9.67 -0.40 4.47
C THR A 189 -8.96 -1.45 5.33
N SER A 190 -9.71 -2.34 5.99
CA SER A 190 -9.15 -3.43 6.80
C SER A 190 -8.35 -4.44 5.96
N HIS A 191 -8.78 -4.71 4.72
CA HIS A 191 -8.05 -5.55 3.78
C HIS A 191 -6.65 -4.99 3.46
N ASP A 192 -6.54 -3.67 3.33
CA ASP A 192 -5.28 -3.02 2.92
C ASP A 192 -4.17 -3.14 3.97
N LEU A 193 -4.54 -3.28 5.26
CA LEU A 193 -3.58 -3.65 6.31
C LEU A 193 -3.02 -5.07 6.10
N GLY A 194 -3.85 -5.98 5.58
CA GLY A 194 -3.44 -7.33 5.20
C GLY A 194 -2.44 -7.35 4.05
N ASP A 195 -2.52 -6.38 3.14
CA ASP A 195 -1.56 -6.23 2.03
C ASP A 195 -0.21 -5.71 2.52
N LEU A 196 -0.17 -4.75 3.45
CA LEU A 196 1.08 -4.30 4.09
C LEU A 196 1.79 -5.43 4.82
N ARG A 197 1.01 -6.32 5.46
CA ARG A 197 1.56 -7.51 6.11
C ARG A 197 2.33 -8.39 5.11
N GLN A 198 1.93 -8.44 3.83
CA GLN A 198 2.64 -9.23 2.83
C GLN A 198 4.07 -8.70 2.63
N LEU A 199 4.26 -7.38 2.57
CA LEU A 199 5.58 -6.77 2.46
C LEU A 199 6.42 -7.02 3.71
N THR A 200 5.86 -6.82 4.90
CA THR A 200 6.60 -7.08 6.15
C THR A 200 6.99 -8.56 6.27
N ASN A 201 6.13 -9.48 5.86
CA ASN A 201 6.42 -10.91 5.84
C ASN A 201 7.51 -11.25 4.80
N ALA A 202 7.47 -10.66 3.61
CA ALA A 202 8.50 -10.86 2.59
C ALA A 202 9.88 -10.39 3.07
N MET A 203 9.92 -9.25 3.78
CA MET A 203 11.13 -8.74 4.42
C MET A 203 11.61 -9.61 5.57
N GLU A 204 10.70 -10.15 6.39
CA GLU A 204 11.04 -11.09 7.45
C GLU A 204 11.63 -12.38 6.88
N LEU A 205 11.02 -12.96 5.85
CA LEU A 205 11.56 -14.12 5.15
C LEU A 205 12.93 -13.83 4.54
N LEU A 206 13.13 -12.66 3.93
CA LEU A 206 14.45 -12.23 3.44
C LEU A 206 15.46 -12.16 4.58
N GLN A 207 15.09 -11.57 5.71
CA GLN A 207 15.94 -11.47 6.90
C GLN A 207 16.35 -12.86 7.41
N GLU A 208 15.43 -13.82 7.48
CA GLU A 208 15.71 -15.19 7.90
C GLU A 208 16.63 -15.92 6.90
N HIS A 209 16.41 -15.75 5.60
CA HIS A 209 17.30 -16.27 4.57
C HIS A 209 18.72 -15.70 4.69
N ILE A 210 18.85 -14.40 4.94
CA ILE A 210 20.15 -13.76 5.18
C ILE A 210 20.79 -14.29 6.46
N ARG A 211 20.04 -14.50 7.54
CA ARG A 211 20.56 -15.03 8.81
C ARG A 211 21.17 -16.43 8.64
N LYS A 212 20.62 -17.27 7.77
CA LYS A 212 21.15 -18.60 7.45
C LYS A 212 22.56 -18.56 6.85
N SER A 213 23.04 -17.40 6.37
CA SER A 213 24.42 -17.23 5.89
C SER A 213 25.47 -17.54 6.94
N ARG A 214 25.12 -17.43 8.24
CA ARG A 214 26.07 -17.42 9.38
C ARG A 214 27.12 -16.30 9.33
N ALA A 215 27.05 -15.37 8.38
CA ALA A 215 27.91 -14.18 8.31
C ALA A 215 27.46 -13.07 9.27
N VAL A 216 26.22 -13.14 9.75
CA VAL A 216 25.62 -12.17 10.65
C VAL A 216 26.05 -12.48 12.09
N GLY A 217 26.74 -11.54 12.74
CA GLY A 217 27.13 -11.64 14.16
C GLY A 217 28.33 -12.56 14.45
N SER A 218 29.09 -12.95 13.43
CA SER A 218 30.28 -13.81 13.54
C SER A 218 31.52 -13.12 12.94
N SER A 219 32.72 -13.63 13.26
CA SER A 219 33.94 -13.24 12.55
C SER A 219 33.87 -13.69 11.09
N THR A 220 34.20 -12.79 10.17
CA THR A 220 34.09 -13.00 8.71
C THR A 220 35.39 -13.53 8.09
N GLU A 221 36.47 -13.61 8.86
CA GLU A 221 37.71 -14.27 8.43
C GLU A 221 37.42 -15.75 8.17
N ASN A 222 37.48 -16.17 6.90
CA ASN A 222 37.18 -17.51 6.39
C ASN A 222 35.70 -17.86 6.22
N TRP A 223 34.81 -16.87 6.12
CA TRP A 223 33.43 -17.16 5.73
C TRP A 223 33.36 -17.69 4.29
N VAL A 224 32.64 -18.80 4.10
CA VAL A 224 32.34 -19.40 2.80
C VAL A 224 30.83 -19.61 2.71
N HIS A 225 30.22 -19.18 1.62
CA HIS A 225 28.80 -19.39 1.39
C HIS A 225 28.51 -20.77 0.81
N ASP A 226 27.33 -21.27 1.16
CA ASP A 226 26.69 -22.38 0.46
C ASP A 226 26.06 -21.86 -0.85
N PRO A 227 26.35 -22.46 -2.03
CA PRO A 227 25.71 -22.10 -3.29
C PRO A 227 24.18 -22.13 -3.24
N ASP A 228 23.60 -23.11 -2.53
CA ASP A 228 22.13 -23.24 -2.41
C ASP A 228 21.54 -22.09 -1.57
N TRP A 229 22.29 -21.62 -0.56
CA TRP A 229 21.93 -20.44 0.20
C TRP A 229 21.91 -19.18 -0.67
N LEU A 230 22.92 -18.99 -1.52
CA LEU A 230 23.03 -17.82 -2.40
C LEU A 230 21.84 -17.73 -3.37
N ALA A 231 21.49 -18.86 -3.99
CA ALA A 231 20.32 -18.94 -4.86
C ALA A 231 19.02 -18.61 -4.09
N GLY A 232 18.86 -19.17 -2.89
CA GLY A 232 17.70 -18.92 -2.03
C GLY A 232 17.55 -17.46 -1.59
N VAL A 233 18.64 -16.82 -1.17
CA VAL A 233 18.64 -15.39 -0.79
C VAL A 233 18.34 -14.51 -2.00
N SER A 234 18.97 -14.78 -3.15
CA SER A 234 18.73 -14.03 -4.38
C SER A 234 17.26 -14.11 -4.81
N GLN A 235 16.68 -15.31 -4.82
CA GLN A 235 15.27 -15.50 -5.11
C GLN A 235 14.37 -14.73 -4.14
N GLN A 236 14.61 -14.86 -2.83
CA GLN A 236 13.80 -14.18 -1.83
C GLN A 236 13.94 -12.65 -1.92
N PHE A 237 15.14 -12.13 -2.20
CA PHE A 237 15.37 -10.70 -2.41
C PHE A 237 14.48 -10.16 -3.53
N TRP A 238 14.46 -10.84 -4.69
CA TRP A 238 13.65 -10.42 -5.82
C TRP A 238 12.14 -10.58 -5.59
N SER A 239 11.72 -11.59 -4.82
CA SER A 239 10.32 -11.71 -4.37
C SER A 239 9.92 -10.54 -3.47
N THR A 240 10.80 -10.12 -2.55
CA THR A 240 10.58 -8.95 -1.70
C THR A 240 10.51 -7.65 -2.50
N VAL A 241 11.41 -7.46 -3.47
CA VAL A 241 11.36 -6.32 -4.40
C VAL A 241 10.05 -6.28 -5.18
N ALA A 242 9.59 -7.43 -5.71
CA ALA A 242 8.32 -7.50 -6.43
C ALA A 242 7.11 -7.16 -5.55
N CYS A 243 7.09 -7.66 -4.30
CA CYS A 243 6.05 -7.32 -3.32
C CYS A 243 6.06 -5.81 -3.01
N TYR A 244 7.25 -5.22 -2.84
CA TYR A 244 7.41 -3.78 -2.69
C TYR A 244 6.81 -3.01 -3.88
N GLU A 245 7.16 -3.36 -5.12
CA GLU A 245 6.67 -2.67 -6.31
C GLU A 245 5.15 -2.70 -6.40
N GLN A 246 4.55 -3.85 -6.12
CA GLN A 246 3.10 -4.02 -6.07
C GLN A 246 2.46 -3.12 -5.00
N MET A 247 3.02 -3.07 -3.80
CA MET A 247 2.51 -2.25 -2.69
C MET A 247 2.66 -0.75 -2.97
N ARG A 248 3.81 -0.34 -3.54
CA ARG A 248 4.04 1.05 -3.95
C ARG A 248 2.99 1.52 -4.94
N ASP A 249 2.76 0.73 -5.99
CA ASP A 249 1.83 1.12 -7.05
C ASP A 249 0.38 1.14 -6.52
N ARG A 250 -0.02 0.13 -5.74
CA ARG A 250 -1.34 0.06 -5.11
C ARG A 250 -1.61 1.22 -4.14
N PHE A 251 -0.68 1.51 -3.22
CA PHE A 251 -0.87 2.61 -2.29
C PHE A 251 -0.68 3.98 -2.94
N GLY A 252 0.13 4.08 -4.01
CA GLY A 252 0.20 5.27 -4.84
C GLY A 252 -1.16 5.65 -5.43
N ASP A 253 -1.88 4.66 -5.95
CA ASP A 253 -3.24 4.83 -6.48
C ASP A 253 -4.23 5.26 -5.39
N LEU A 254 -4.23 4.57 -4.22
CA LEU A 254 -5.11 4.89 -3.09
C LEU A 254 -4.80 6.25 -2.45
N ALA A 255 -3.54 6.67 -2.47
CA ALA A 255 -3.07 7.94 -1.94
C ALA A 255 -3.33 9.14 -2.86
N ALA A 256 -3.86 8.88 -4.08
CA ALA A 256 -4.00 9.86 -5.16
C ALA A 256 -2.70 10.66 -5.35
N LEU A 257 -1.55 10.00 -5.24
CA LEU A 257 -0.26 10.65 -5.42
C LEU A 257 -0.10 10.99 -6.92
N PRO A 258 0.38 12.20 -7.25
CA PRO A 258 0.90 12.47 -8.58
C PRO A 258 2.17 11.64 -8.72
N SER A 259 2.03 10.37 -9.11
CA SER A 259 3.15 9.50 -9.34
C SER A 259 3.87 9.97 -10.59
N ASP A 260 5.14 10.34 -10.49
CA ASP A 260 6.02 10.62 -11.63
C ASP A 260 6.03 9.46 -12.64
N ALA A 261 5.74 8.22 -12.20
CA ALA A 261 5.59 7.06 -13.06
C ALA A 261 4.24 7.01 -13.81
N ILE A 262 3.16 7.61 -13.28
CA ILE A 262 1.87 7.74 -13.97
C ILE A 262 1.90 8.92 -14.95
N VAL A 263 2.53 10.03 -14.57
CA VAL A 263 2.70 11.20 -15.45
C VAL A 263 3.58 10.87 -16.65
N ASN A 264 4.68 10.14 -16.45
CA ASN A 264 5.60 9.74 -17.53
C ASN A 264 5.16 8.52 -18.36
N ARG A 265 4.17 7.72 -17.93
CA ARG A 265 3.58 6.62 -18.73
C ARG A 265 2.39 7.06 -19.57
N ARG A 266 1.80 8.22 -19.30
CA ARG A 266 0.69 8.79 -20.08
C ARG A 266 1.13 9.79 -21.14
N SER A 267 2.41 10.17 -21.13
CA SER A 267 3.03 11.16 -22.01
C SER A 267 3.99 10.57 -23.05
N GLY A 268 4.18 9.26 -23.05
CA GLY A 268 4.87 8.49 -24.10
C GLY A 268 3.99 7.35 -24.58
#